data_AF-A0A699UPN4-F1
#
_entry.id   AF-A0A699UPN4-F1
#
_cell.length_a   1.000
_cell.length_b   1.000
_cell.length_c   1.000
_cell.angle_alpha   90.00
_cell.angle_beta   90.00
_cell.angle_gamma   90.00
#
_symmetry.space_group_name_H-M   'P 1'
#
loop_
_entity.id
_entity.type
_entity.pdbx_description
1 polymer ?
#
loop_
_entity_poly.entity_id
_entity_poly.type
_entity_poly.pdbx_seq_one_letter_code
_entity_poly.pdbx_strand_id
1 'polypeptide(L)'
;MDLINWVCKPYLDKFVIVFFDDILVYSKSKEEHEVHLRMVLELLKKEKLYAKFSKCEFWLQEVHFLGHAVNQNGIHMDPSKIEAVKNWKAPTSPSEI
;
A
#
# COMPACT_ATOMS: atom_id res chain seq x y z
N MET A 1 15.00 -8.96 5.05
CA MET A 1 13.63 -8.90 4.48
C MET A 1 13.57 -7.70 3.52
N ASP A 2 14.59 -7.51 2.68
CA ASP A 2 14.84 -6.18 2.08
C ASP A 2 15.00 -6.23 0.57
N LEU A 3 14.71 -7.37 -0.07
CA LEU A 3 14.89 -7.51 -1.51
C LEU A 3 14.00 -6.51 -2.27
N ILE A 4 12.70 -6.45 -1.94
CA ILE A 4 11.78 -5.53 -2.61
C ILE A 4 12.16 -4.07 -2.33
N ASN A 5 12.50 -3.74 -1.08
CA ASN A 5 13.02 -2.41 -0.73
C ASN A 5 14.28 -2.06 -1.51
N TRP A 6 15.22 -2.99 -1.66
CA TRP A 6 16.46 -2.78 -2.39
C TRP A 6 16.23 -2.62 -3.89
N VAL A 7 15.38 -3.46 -4.49
CA VAL A 7 14.99 -3.39 -5.90
C VAL A 7 14.29 -2.07 -6.19
N CYS A 8 13.27 -1.71 -5.38
CA CYS A 8 12.47 -0.50 -5.55
C CYS A 8 13.18 0.78 -5.08
N LYS A 9 14.37 0.70 -4.48
CA LYS A 9 15.15 1.84 -3.97
C LYS A 9 15.22 3.07 -4.89
N PRO A 10 15.33 2.94 -6.22
CA PRO A 10 15.33 4.11 -7.12
C PRO A 10 14.03 4.95 -7.05
N TYR A 11 12.92 4.35 -6.64
CA TYR A 11 11.56 4.90 -6.69
C TYR A 11 10.89 5.02 -5.31
N LEU A 12 11.47 4.42 -4.27
CA LEU A 12 11.02 4.54 -2.89
C LEU A 12 10.86 6.01 -2.49
N ASP A 13 9.76 6.31 -1.79
CA ASP A 13 9.35 7.63 -1.27
C ASP A 13 9.16 8.73 -2.34
N LYS A 14 9.36 8.40 -3.63
CA LYS A 14 9.05 9.29 -4.75
C LYS A 14 7.63 9.04 -5.25
N PHE A 15 7.36 7.79 -5.59
CA PHE A 15 6.07 7.32 -6.09
C PHE A 15 5.79 5.84 -5.77
N VAL A 16 6.65 5.22 -4.96
CA VAL A 16 6.53 3.83 -4.52
C VAL A 16 6.67 3.76 -3.01
N ILE A 17 5.76 3.03 -2.37
CA ILE A 17 5.88 2.56 -0.99
C ILE A 17 5.92 1.03 -1.03
N VAL A 18 6.81 0.44 -0.23
CA VAL A 18 6.95 -1.01 -0.10
C VAL A 18 6.65 -1.41 1.32
N PHE A 19 5.84 -2.44 1.50
CA PHE A 19 5.62 -3.08 2.78
C PHE A 19 5.65 -4.60 2.61
N PHE A 20 6.71 -5.24 3.14
CA PHE A 20 7.02 -6.65 2.89
C PHE A 20 7.00 -7.01 1.39
N ASP A 21 5.94 -7.68 0.93
CA ASP A 21 5.71 -8.14 -0.43
C ASP A 21 4.78 -7.22 -1.24
N ASP A 22 4.11 -6.27 -0.60
CA ASP A 22 3.20 -5.35 -1.26
C ASP A 22 3.90 -4.08 -1.73
N ILE A 23 3.59 -3.66 -2.95
CA ILE A 23 4.12 -2.46 -3.61
C ILE A 23 2.96 -1.54 -3.93
N LEU A 24 2.89 -0.41 -3.24
CA LEU A 24 1.94 0.66 -3.53
C LEU A 24 2.60 1.67 -4.47
N VAL A 25 1.95 1.94 -5.61
CA VAL A 25 2.37 2.97 -6.57
C VAL A 25 1.37 4.10 -6.53
N TYR A 26 1.83 5.35 -6.42
CA TYR A 26 0.96 6.53 -6.37
C TYR A 26 1.46 7.64 -7.31
N SER A 27 0.53 8.42 -7.83
CA SER A 27 0.81 9.50 -8.80
C SER A 27 -0.25 10.60 -8.71
N LYS A 28 0.04 11.78 -9.25
CA LYS A 28 -0.89 12.93 -9.21
C LYS A 28 -1.91 12.91 -10.35
N SER A 29 -1.54 12.32 -11.49
CA SER A 29 -2.44 12.18 -12.65
C SER A 29 -2.41 10.76 -13.20
N LYS A 30 -3.39 10.43 -14.05
CA LYS A 30 -3.48 9.12 -14.69
C LYS A 30 -2.32 8.87 -15.66
N GLU A 31 -1.90 9.91 -16.36
CA GLU A 31 -0.79 9.87 -17.33
C GLU A 31 0.53 9.62 -16.60
N GLU A 32 0.78 10.33 -15.49
CA GLU A 32 1.93 10.08 -14.62
C GLU A 32 1.88 8.67 -14.02
N HIS A 33 0.68 8.20 -13.66
CA HIS A 33 0.49 6.86 -13.12
C HIS A 33 0.81 5.75 -14.11
N GLU A 34 0.46 5.93 -15.38
CA GLU A 34 0.84 4.97 -16.43
C GLU A 34 2.37 4.84 -16.56
N VAL A 35 3.07 5.98 -16.52
CA VAL A 35 4.54 6.01 -16.60
C VAL A 35 5.16 5.37 -15.35
N HIS A 36 4.68 5.71 -14.16
CA HIS A 36 5.14 5.14 -12.89
C HIS A 36 4.93 3.62 -12.84
N LEU A 37 3.74 3.16 -13.23
CA LEU A 37 3.41 1.74 -13.26
C LEU A 37 4.32 0.98 -14.24
N ARG A 38 4.56 1.53 -15.42
CA ARG A 38 5.47 0.94 -16.41
C ARG A 38 6.89 0.80 -15.85
N MET A 39 7.43 1.83 -15.21
CA MET A 39 8.76 1.79 -14.61
C MET A 39 8.88 0.70 -13.52
N VAL A 40 7.87 0.56 -12.66
CA VAL A 40 7.86 -0.47 -11.61
C VAL A 40 7.78 -1.86 -12.22
N LEU A 41 6.89 -2.09 -13.20
CA LEU A 41 6.75 -3.40 -13.84
C LEU A 41 8.00 -3.79 -14.64
N GLU A 42 8.65 -2.85 -15.32
CA GLU A 42 9.92 -3.08 -16.03
C GLU A 42 11.05 -3.43 -15.07
N LEU A 43 11.13 -2.73 -13.93
CA LEU A 43 12.09 -3.02 -12.87
C LEU A 43 11.88 -4.43 -12.29
N LEU A 44 10.64 -4.79 -11.94
CA LEU A 44 10.32 -6.14 -11.44
C LEU A 44 10.69 -7.21 -12.48
N LYS A 45 10.37 -6.98 -13.75
CA LYS A 45 10.74 -7.89 -14.85
C LYS A 45 12.26 -8.06 -14.98
N LYS A 46 13.03 -6.98 -14.87
CA LYS A 46 14.50 -7.01 -14.93
C LYS A 46 15.09 -7.86 -13.81
N GLU A 47 14.57 -7.71 -12.60
CA GLU A 47 15.01 -8.45 -11.41
C GLU A 47 14.36 -9.85 -11.28
N LYS A 48 13.60 -10.28 -12.30
CA LYS A 48 12.87 -11.57 -12.34
C LYS A 48 11.92 -11.77 -11.16
N LEU A 49 11.30 -10.68 -10.71
CA LEU A 49 10.23 -10.67 -9.71
C LEU A 49 8.89 -10.58 -10.43
N TYR A 50 7.92 -11.39 -9.96
CA TYR A 50 6.62 -11.51 -10.61
C TYR A 50 5.52 -11.27 -9.59
N ALA A 51 4.69 -10.25 -9.87
CA ALA A 51 3.50 -9.99 -9.09
C ALA A 51 2.38 -10.98 -9.47
N LYS A 52 1.64 -11.47 -8.48
CA LYS A 52 0.48 -12.33 -8.71
C LYS A 52 -0.69 -11.45 -9.18
N PHE A 53 -1.01 -11.49 -10.47
CA PHE A 53 -2.04 -10.64 -11.07
C PHE A 53 -3.39 -10.68 -10.33
N SER A 54 -3.80 -11.84 -9.82
CA SER A 54 -5.06 -11.99 -9.06
C SER A 54 -5.09 -11.26 -7.71
N LYS A 55 -3.97 -10.70 -7.25
CA LYS A 55 -3.83 -9.90 -6.03
C LYS A 55 -3.50 -8.44 -6.33
N CYS A 56 -3.32 -8.08 -7.59
CA CYS A 56 -2.98 -6.72 -7.98
C CYS A 56 -4.25 -5.94 -8.28
N GLU A 57 -4.31 -4.72 -7.76
CA GLU A 57 -5.37 -3.76 -8.04
C GLU A 57 -4.76 -2.55 -8.77
N PHE A 58 -5.43 -2.07 -9.81
CA PHE A 58 -4.91 -1.00 -10.67
C PHE A 58 -5.96 0.09 -10.87
N TRP A 59 -5.48 1.32 -11.10
CA TRP A 59 -6.32 2.48 -11.44
C TRP A 59 -7.37 2.84 -10.38
N LEU A 60 -7.05 2.58 -9.11
CA LEU A 60 -7.92 2.93 -8.00
C LEU A 60 -7.73 4.40 -7.59
N GLN A 61 -8.83 5.07 -7.25
CA GLN A 61 -8.79 6.43 -6.67
C GLN A 61 -8.60 6.41 -5.15
N GLU A 62 -8.91 5.28 -4.52
CA GLU A 62 -8.71 4.99 -3.11
C GLU A 62 -8.16 3.57 -2.97
N VAL A 63 -7.14 3.40 -2.15
CA VAL A 63 -6.52 2.09 -1.89
C VAL A 63 -6.51 1.84 -0.39
N HIS A 64 -6.96 0.64 0.01
CA HIS A 64 -6.80 0.16 1.37
C HIS A 64 -5.41 -0.46 1.51
N PHE A 65 -4.52 0.23 2.21
CA PHE A 65 -3.14 -0.20 2.42
C PHE A 65 -2.79 -0.15 3.91
N LEU A 66 -2.41 -1.30 4.48
CA LEU A 66 -2.01 -1.42 5.89
C LEU A 66 -3.05 -0.90 6.90
N GLY A 67 -4.33 -1.12 6.64
CA GLY A 67 -5.41 -0.63 7.51
C GLY A 67 -5.70 0.87 7.40
N HIS A 68 -5.14 1.53 6.39
CA HIS A 68 -5.44 2.91 6.03
C HIS A 68 -6.11 2.96 4.66
N ALA A 69 -7.08 3.84 4.49
CA ALA A 69 -7.60 4.25 3.20
C ALA A 69 -6.78 5.44 2.70
N VAL A 70 -6.09 5.26 1.57
CA VAL A 70 -5.26 6.29 0.93
C VAL A 70 -5.98 6.80 -0.30
N ASN A 71 -6.29 8.09 -0.34
CA ASN A 71 -6.97 8.72 -1.47
C ASN A 71 -6.45 10.16 -1.71
N GLN A 72 -7.13 10.88 -2.60
CA GLN A 72 -6.78 12.25 -3.01
C GLN A 72 -6.80 13.27 -1.85
N ASN A 73 -7.59 13.01 -0.81
CA ASN A 73 -7.73 13.86 0.37
C ASN A 73 -6.69 13.55 1.46
N GLY A 74 -5.87 12.51 1.25
CA GLY A 74 -4.81 12.10 2.16
C GLY A 74 -4.99 10.68 2.67
N ILE A 75 -4.40 10.42 3.84
CA ILE A 75 -4.42 9.12 4.51
C ILE A 75 -5.48 9.16 5.60
N HIS A 76 -6.45 8.27 5.51
CA HIS A 76 -7.51 8.09 6.49
C HIS A 76 -7.39 6.71 7.12
N MET A 77 -7.78 6.59 8.40
CA MET A 77 -7.88 5.27 9.01
C MET A 77 -9.10 4.55 8.45
N ASP A 78 -8.96 3.27 8.13
CA ASP A 78 -10.05 2.46 7.61
C ASP A 78 -11.22 2.45 8.62
N PRO A 79 -12.43 2.88 8.23
CA PRO A 79 -13.59 2.91 9.13
C PRO A 79 -13.88 1.58 9.82
N SER A 80 -13.63 0.45 9.13
CA SER A 80 -13.81 -0.90 9.69
C SER A 80 -12.86 -1.21 10.83
N LYS A 81 -11.66 -0.61 10.86
CA LYS A 81 -10.69 -0.74 11.94
C LYS A 81 -11.01 0.18 13.12
N ILE A 82 -11.59 1.35 12.85
CA ILE A 82 -12.04 2.28 13.88
C ILE A 82 -13.22 1.70 14.68
N GLU A 83 -14.12 0.98 14.02
CA GLU A 83 -15.34 0.46 14.64
C GLU A 83 -15.06 -0.47 15.83
N ALA A 84 -14.05 -1.34 15.72
CA ALA A 84 -13.64 -2.22 16.82
C ALA A 84 -13.18 -1.45 18.06
N VAL A 85 -12.47 -0.32 17.87
CA VAL A 85 -12.00 0.54 18.97
C VAL A 85 -13.15 1.39 19.53
N LYS A 86 -14.02 1.93 18.68
CA LYS A 86 -15.19 2.71 19.12
C LYS A 86 -16.16 1.89 19.96
N ASN A 87 -16.32 0.62 19.62
CA ASN A 87 -17.20 -0.30 20.31
C ASN A 87 -16.51 -1.07 21.44
N TRP A 88 -15.26 -0.72 21.76
CA TRP A 88 -14.48 -1.39 22.80
C TRP A 88 -15.10 -1.12 24.17
N LYS A 89 -15.48 -2.19 24.88
CA LYS A 89 -16.01 -2.09 26.25
C LYS A 89 -14.87 -1.92 27.25
N ALA A 90 -15.07 -1.09 28.26
CA ALA A 90 -14.09 -0.93 29.33
C ALA A 90 -13.69 -2.30 29.90
N PRO A 91 -12.39 -2.63 29.95
CA PRO A 91 -11.92 -3.92 30.43
C PRO A 91 -12.34 -4.11 31.90
N THR A 92 -12.83 -5.30 32.20
CA THR A 92 -13.35 -5.69 33.52
C THR A 92 -12.36 -6.48 34.35
N SER A 93 -11.26 -6.92 33.74
CA SER A 93 -10.18 -7.66 34.40
C SER A 93 -8.80 -7.19 33.92
N PRO A 94 -7.74 -7.38 34.73
CA PRO A 94 -6.37 -7.07 34.30
C PRO A 94 -5.90 -7.85 33.07
N SER A 95 -6.56 -8.96 32.72
CA SER A 95 -6.25 -9.77 31.54
C SER A 95 -6.87 -9.21 30.24
N GLU A 96 -7.79 -8.24 30.34
CA GLU A 96 -8.42 -7.55 29.21
C GLU A 96 -7.71 -6.23 28.86
N ILE A 97 -6.62 -5.91 29.56
CA ILE A 97 -5.77 -4.72 29.36
C ILE A 97 -4.50 -5.14 28.62
#